data_AF-A0A832GPA2-F1
#
_entry.id   AF-A0A832GPA2-F1
#
_cell.length_a   1.000
_cell.length_b   1.000
_cell.length_c   1.000
_cell.angle_alpha   90.00
_cell.angle_beta   90.00
_cell.angle_gamma   90.00
#
_symmetry.space_group_name_H-M   'P 1'
#
loop_
_entity.id
_entity.type
_entity.pdbx_description
1 polymer ?
#
loop_
_entity_poly.entity_id
_entity_poly.type
_entity_poly.pdbx_seq_one_letter_code
_entity_poly.pdbx_strand_id
1 'polypeptide(L)' 'MLTIKKLQEFKEYLESGAFIEDFEMRTPDGQAEMLDLLELLFETCEKADEILSKHFYRKWGEQVLKKDS' A
#
# COMPACT_ATOMS: atom_id res chain seq x y z
N MET A 1 -10.85 4.09 -8.78
CA MET A 1 -9.56 3.48 -9.21
C MET A 1 -8.44 4.28 -8.58
N LEU A 2 -7.53 3.63 -7.84
CA LEU A 2 -6.32 4.27 -7.32
C LEU A 2 -5.35 4.51 -8.49
N THR A 3 -4.75 5.69 -8.57
CA THR A 3 -3.79 6.04 -9.63
C THR A 3 -2.41 6.26 -9.04
N ILE A 4 -1.37 6.09 -9.87
CA ILE A 4 0.03 6.37 -9.47
C ILE A 4 0.16 7.81 -8.96
N LYS A 5 -0.47 8.77 -9.66
CA LYS A 5 -0.45 10.17 -9.25
C LYS A 5 -0.99 10.38 -7.83
N LYS A 6 -2.16 9.80 -7.51
CA LYS A 6 -2.75 9.93 -6.17
C LYS A 6 -1.91 9.24 -5.09
N LEU A 7 -1.27 8.12 -5.41
CA LEU A 7 -0.35 7.44 -4.50
C LEU A 7 0.90 8.29 -4.23
N GLN A 8 1.44 8.95 -5.26
CA GLN A 8 2.59 9.85 -5.11
C GLN A 8 2.24 11.06 -4.26
N GLU A 9 1.11 11.73 -4.55
CA GLU A 9 0.63 12.86 -3.76
C GLU A 9 0.42 12.47 -2.29
N PHE A 10 -0.16 11.30 -2.04
CA PHE A 10 -0.35 10.82 -0.67
C PHE A 10 0.97 10.46 0.02
N LYS A 11 1.92 9.88 -0.71
CA LYS A 11 3.27 9.63 -0.19
C LYS A 11 3.97 10.93 0.18
N GLU A 12 3.93 11.94 -0.67
CA GLU A 12 4.51 13.27 -0.40
C GLU A 12 3.87 13.91 0.83
N TYR A 13 2.55 13.77 0.99
CA TYR A 13 1.84 14.22 2.19
C TYR A 13 2.37 13.55 3.47
N LEU A 14 2.55 12.22 3.47
CA LEU A 14 3.13 11.50 4.61
C LEU A 14 4.58 11.92 4.89
N GLU A 15 5.40 12.12 3.86
CA GLU A 15 6.82 12.50 3.99
C GLU A 15 7.00 13.95 4.47
N SER A 16 6.04 14.83 4.17
CA SER A 16 6.10 16.25 4.53
C SER A 16 5.94 16.53 6.03
N GLY A 17 5.46 15.55 6.81
CA GLY A 17 5.09 15.73 8.22
C GLY A 17 3.71 16.36 8.44
N ALA A 18 3.07 16.90 7.39
CA ALA A 18 1.74 17.51 7.46
C ALA A 18 0.65 16.55 7.97
N PHE A 19 0.81 15.24 7.76
CA PHE A 19 -0.09 14.24 8.32
C PHE A 19 -0.19 14.32 9.84
N ILE A 20 0.95 14.47 10.54
CA ILE A 20 0.96 14.52 12.00
C ILE A 20 0.37 15.84 12.50
N GLU A 21 0.68 16.95 11.82
CA GLU A 21 0.09 18.26 12.14
C GLU A 21 -1.44 18.22 12.00
N ASP A 22 -1.96 17.67 10.89
CA ASP A 22 -3.39 17.51 10.66
C ASP A 22 -4.03 16.56 11.69
N PHE A 23 -3.33 15.48 12.06
CA PHE A 23 -3.79 14.51 13.04
C PHE A 23 -3.96 15.15 14.43
N GLU A 24 -2.96 15.92 14.88
CA GLU A 24 -2.99 16.57 16.20
C GLU A 24 -4.06 17.67 16.29
N MET A 25 -4.42 18.30 15.17
CA MET A 25 -5.46 19.34 15.12
C MET A 25 -6.89 18.80 15.04
N ARG A 26 -7.09 17.50 14.81
CA ARG A 26 -8.42 16.90 14.68
C ARG A 26 -9.05 16.52 16.02
N THR A 27 -10.37 16.34 15.98
CA THR A 27 -11.12 15.71 17.08
C THR A 27 -10.73 14.23 17.23
N PRO A 28 -11.01 13.59 18.38
CA PRO A 28 -10.73 12.17 18.57
C PRO A 28 -11.34 11.26 17.49
N ASP A 29 -12.58 11.53 17.07
CA ASP A 29 -13.22 10.78 16.00
C ASP A 29 -12.48 10.96 14.66
N GLY A 30 -12.07 12.19 14.34
CA GLY A 30 -11.31 12.48 13.13
C GLY A 30 -9.89 11.90 13.15
N GLN A 31 -9.30 11.73 14.34
CA GLN A 31 -8.04 11.00 14.52
C GLN A 31 -8.23 9.50 14.26
N ALA A 32 -9.30 8.90 14.79
CA ALA A 32 -9.62 7.50 14.53
C ALA A 32 -9.79 7.22 13.03
N GLU A 33 -10.53 8.06 12.32
CA GLU A 33 -10.67 7.95 10.85
C GLU A 33 -9.33 8.02 10.10
N MET A 34 -8.39 8.86 10.56
CA MET A 34 -7.06 8.94 9.95
C MET A 34 -6.20 7.70 10.24
N LEU A 35 -6.36 7.07 11.40
CA LEU A 35 -5.68 5.82 11.74
C LEU A 35 -6.26 4.66 10.93
N ASP A 36 -7.59 4.59 10.78
CA ASP A 36 -8.27 3.59 9.94
C ASP A 36 -7.78 3.68 8.48
N LEU A 37 -7.50 4.90 7.99
CA LEU A 37 -6.92 5.10 6.67
C LEU A 37 -5.52 4.46 6.54
N LEU A 38 -4.66 4.64 7.54
CA LEU A 38 -3.32 4.03 7.56
C LEU A 38 -3.38 2.51 7.69
N GLU A 39 -4.31 1.99 8.50
CA GLU A 39 -4.53 0.55 8.62
C GLU A 39 -4.92 -0.06 7.27
N LEU A 40 -5.91 0.53 6.60
CA LEU A 40 -6.33 0.07 5.26
C LEU A 40 -5.20 0.18 4.22
N LEU A 41 -4.32 1.19 4.33
CA LEU A 41 -3.15 1.31 3.47
C LEU A 41 -2.20 0.12 3.66
N PHE A 42 -1.92 -0.27 4.91
CA PHE A 42 -1.06 -1.42 5.19
C PHE A 42 -1.66 -2.72 4.67
N GLU A 43 -2.94 -2.98 4.91
CA GLU A 43 -3.63 -4.15 4.35
C GLU A 43 -3.56 -4.18 2.81
N THR A 44 -3.71 -3.00 2.19
CA THR A 44 -3.62 -2.86 0.73
C THR A 44 -2.21 -3.19 0.23
N CYS A 45 -1.17 -2.73 0.93
CA CYS A 45 0.23 -3.04 0.61
C CYS A 45 0.53 -4.55 0.74
N GLU A 46 0.04 -5.19 1.80
CA GLU A 46 0.16 -6.65 1.96
C GLU A 46 -0.53 -7.39 0.81
N LYS A 47 -1.71 -6.92 0.39
CA LYS A 47 -2.42 -7.52 -0.74
C LYS A 47 -1.66 -7.36 -2.05
N ALA A 48 -1.05 -6.20 -2.26
CA ALA A 48 -0.21 -5.95 -3.43
C ALA A 48 1.01 -6.88 -3.44
N ASP A 49 1.66 -7.10 -2.29
CA ASP A 49 2.77 -8.04 -2.16
C ASP A 49 2.34 -9.48 -2.44
N GLU A 50 1.20 -9.92 -1.89
CA GLU A 50 0.65 -11.26 -2.16
C GLU A 50 0.41 -11.48 -3.66
N ILE A 51 -0.11 -10.47 -4.37
CA ILE A 51 -0.34 -10.52 -5.82
C ILE A 51 0.99 -10.65 -6.56
N LEU A 52 1.98 -9.84 -6.23
CA LEU A 52 3.31 -9.88 -6.85
C LEU A 52 3.98 -11.22 -6.61
N SER A 53 4.00 -11.68 -5.35
CA SER A 53 4.54 -12.97 -4.96
C SER A 53 3.90 -14.10 -5.76
N LYS A 54 2.56 -14.20 -5.80
CA LYS A 54 1.87 -15.23 -6.60
C LYS A 54 2.22 -15.17 -8.08
N HIS A 55 2.33 -13.96 -8.64
CA HIS A 55 2.69 -13.78 -10.04
C HIS A 55 4.11 -14.26 -10.35
N PHE A 56 5.08 -13.89 -9.51
CA PHE A 56 6.48 -14.29 -9.70
C PHE A 56 6.70 -15.77 -9.42
N TYR A 57 6.09 -16.34 -8.36
CA TYR A 57 6.16 -17.79 -8.10
C TYR A 57 5.58 -18.62 -9.24
N ARG A 58 4.45 -18.21 -9.83
CA ARG A 58 3.89 -18.87 -11.01
C ARG A 58 4.85 -18.82 -12.21
N LYS A 59 5.40 -17.64 -12.50
CA LYS A 59 6.37 -17.48 -13.59
C LYS A 59 7.64 -18.29 -13.39
N TRP A 60 8.12 -18.41 -12.15
CA TRP A 60 9.30 -19.22 -11.84
C TRP A 60 9.03 -20.71 -12.00
N GLY A 61 7.88 -21.20 -11.52
CA GLY A 61 7.44 -22.58 -11.74
C GLY A 61 7.30 -22.94 -13.23
N GLU A 62 6.76 -22.04 -14.04
CA GLU A 62 6.66 -22.21 -15.50
C GLU A 62 8.03 -22.22 -16.21
N GLN A 63 9.01 -21.46 -15.72
CA GLN A 63 10.36 -21.41 -16.29
C GLN A 63 11.21 -22.63 -15.93
N VAL A 64 11.05 -23.17 -14.71
CA VAL A 64 11.73 -24.39 -14.28
C VAL A 64 11.17 -25.60 -15.03
N LEU A 65 9.84 -25.75 -15.12
CA LEU A 65 9.21 -26.86 -15.86
C LEU A 65 9.52 -26.86 -17.37
N LYS A 66 9.72 -25.68 -17.98
CA LYS A 66 10.10 -25.56 -19.40
C LYS A 66 11.57 -25.85 -19.69
N LYS A 67 12.46 -25.84 -18.69
CA LYS A 67 13.88 -26.21 -18.87
C LYS A 67 14.12 -27.72 -18.81
N ASP A 68 13.19 -28.46 -18.20
CA ASP A 68 13.27 -29.91 -18.04
C ASP A 68 12.44 -30.69 -19.07
N SER A 69 11.89 -30.02 -20.11
CA SER A 69 11.12 -30.62 -21.21
C SER A 69 11.83 -30.52 -22.57
#